data_AF-A0A958AIH2-F1
#
_entry.id   AF-A0A958AIH2-F1
#
_cell.length_a   1.000
_cell.length_b   1.000
_cell.length_c   1.000
_cell.angle_alpha   90.00
_cell.angle_beta   90.00
_cell.angle_gamma   90.00
#
_symmetry.space_group_name_H-M   'P 1'
#
loop_
_entity.id
_entity.type
_entity.pdbx_description
1 polymer ?
#
loop_
_entity_poly.entity_id
_entity_poly.type
_entity_poly.pdbx_seq_one_letter_code
_entity_poly.pdbx_strand_id
1 'polypeptide(L)'
;MTTATYISTIKADHTVELPDSMPVGAQVAVTLLPTRESQEENVARNLRFQKVMEAIRAAINSNYTTPEISDQELNQLIREARQAAKA
;
A
#
# COMPACT_ATOMS: atom_id res chain seq x y z
N MET A 1 3.56 13.28 -36.59
CA MET A 1 4.42 13.64 -35.44
C MET A 1 4.56 12.39 -34.59
N THR A 2 5.77 11.88 -34.41
CA THR A 2 6.06 10.74 -33.53
C THR A 2 6.60 11.28 -32.20
N THR A 3 5.87 11.06 -31.12
CA THR A 3 6.34 11.40 -29.76
C THR A 3 7.22 10.27 -29.25
N ALA A 4 8.47 10.57 -28.93
CA ALA A 4 9.38 9.58 -28.33
C ALA A 4 8.80 9.10 -26.99
N THR A 5 8.76 7.78 -26.78
CA THR A 5 8.24 7.15 -25.56
C THR A 5 9.36 6.37 -24.88
N TYR A 6 9.50 6.57 -23.58
CA TYR A 6 10.51 5.91 -22.76
C TYR A 6 9.83 5.17 -21.61
N ILE A 7 10.24 3.94 -21.36
CA ILE A 7 9.77 3.15 -20.21
C ILE A 7 10.88 3.21 -19.15
N SER A 8 10.55 3.76 -17.98
CA SER A 8 11.46 3.88 -16.84
C SER A 8 10.74 3.44 -15.57
N THR A 9 11.51 2.95 -14.60
CA THR A 9 11.00 2.57 -13.28
C THR A 9 11.14 3.76 -12.34
N ILE A 10 10.09 4.05 -11.58
CA ILE A 10 10.15 5.07 -10.53
C ILE A 10 10.99 4.53 -9.37
N LYS A 11 12.02 5.26 -8.97
CA LYS A 11 12.85 4.91 -7.82
C LYS A 11 12.07 5.12 -6.52
N ALA A 12 12.56 4.53 -5.42
CA ALA A 12 11.94 4.63 -4.10
C ALA A 12 11.80 6.07 -3.57
N ASP A 13 12.64 6.99 -4.04
CA ASP A 13 12.58 8.42 -3.73
C ASP A 13 11.64 9.22 -4.65
N HIS A 14 10.83 8.52 -5.47
CA HIS A 14 9.93 9.09 -6.47
C HIS A 14 10.63 9.84 -7.62
N THR A 15 11.92 9.59 -7.84
CA THR A 15 12.63 10.14 -9.00
C THR A 15 12.38 9.31 -10.26
N VAL A 16 12.34 10.01 -11.40
CA VAL A 16 12.24 9.42 -12.75
C VAL A 16 13.49 9.83 -13.52
N GLU A 17 14.28 8.84 -13.97
CA GLU A 17 15.42 9.10 -14.82
C GLU A 17 14.97 9.26 -16.28
N LEU A 18 15.32 10.40 -16.86
CA LEU A 18 15.09 10.73 -18.27
C LEU A 18 16.39 10.51 -19.05
N PRO A 19 16.31 10.13 -20.34
CA PRO A 19 17.49 9.96 -21.17
C PRO A 19 18.20 11.29 -21.47
N ASP A 20 19.52 11.26 -21.55
CA ASP A 20 20.37 12.45 -21.80
C ASP A 20 20.09 13.16 -23.13
N SER A 21 19.43 12.47 -24.06
CA SER A 21 19.01 13.05 -25.34
C SER A 21 17.82 14.00 -25.24
N MET A 22 17.20 14.14 -24.05
CA MET A 22 16.07 15.03 -23.85
C MET A 22 16.51 16.49 -23.69
N PRO A 23 16.01 17.42 -24.53
CA PRO A 23 16.41 18.82 -24.44
C PRO A 23 15.87 19.48 -23.17
N VAL A 24 16.68 20.37 -22.59
CA VAL A 24 16.28 21.18 -21.43
C VAL A 24 15.06 22.03 -21.80
N GLY A 25 14.02 22.00 -20.96
CA GLY A 25 12.76 22.70 -21.19
C GLY A 25 11.72 21.92 -22.00
N ALA A 26 11.99 20.65 -22.35
CA ALA A 26 10.99 19.78 -22.94
C ALA A 26 9.79 19.57 -21.99
N GLN A 27 8.58 19.56 -22.56
CA GLN A 27 7.39 19.12 -21.84
C GLN A 27 7.26 17.60 -21.96
N VAL A 28 7.06 16.93 -20.84
CA VAL A 28 6.90 15.46 -20.78
C VAL A 28 5.56 15.07 -20.19
N ALA A 29 4.99 14.00 -20.71
CA ALA A 29 3.84 13.32 -20.12
C ALA A 29 4.33 12.05 -19.43
N VAL A 30 3.99 11.87 -18.16
CA VAL A 30 4.32 10.67 -17.38
C VAL A 30 3.05 9.85 -17.19
N THR A 31 3.05 8.62 -17.70
CA THR A 31 1.97 7.66 -17.50
C THR A 31 2.45 6.56 -16.57
N LEU A 32 1.78 6.39 -15.44
CA LEU A 32 2.00 5.26 -14.55
C LEU A 32 1.41 4.01 -15.17
N LEU A 33 2.26 3.03 -15.47
CA LEU A 33 1.80 1.71 -15.82
C LEU A 33 1.38 0.98 -14.54
N PRO A 34 0.22 0.29 -14.53
CA PRO A 34 -0.17 -0.50 -13.39
C PRO A 34 0.93 -1.52 -13.09
N THR A 35 1.37 -1.58 -11.84
CA THR A 35 2.28 -2.62 -11.40
C THR A 35 1.60 -3.96 -11.57
N ARG A 36 2.34 -4.97 -12.04
CA ARG A 36 1.92 -6.37 -11.93
C ARG A 36 2.07 -6.85 -10.48
N GLU A 37 1.75 -6.03 -9.47
CA GLU A 37 1.38 -6.60 -8.17
C GLU A 37 0.22 -7.53 -8.47
N SER A 38 0.43 -8.82 -8.24
CA SER A 38 -0.45 -9.84 -8.78
C SER A 38 -1.88 -9.52 -8.35
N GLN A 39 -2.86 -9.78 -9.22
CA GLN A 39 -4.26 -9.72 -8.80
C GLN A 39 -4.47 -10.47 -7.47
N GLU A 40 -3.68 -11.52 -7.23
CA GLU A 40 -3.66 -12.31 -6.00
C GLU A 40 -3.22 -11.51 -4.75
N GLU A 41 -2.17 -10.67 -4.82
CA GLU A 41 -1.74 -9.81 -3.70
C GLU A 41 -2.83 -8.79 -3.35
N ASN A 42 -3.44 -8.19 -4.38
CA ASN A 42 -4.56 -7.27 -4.22
C ASN A 42 -5.82 -7.97 -3.67
N VAL A 43 -6.10 -9.20 -4.12
CA VAL A 43 -7.19 -10.04 -3.59
C VAL A 43 -6.94 -10.39 -2.13
N ALA A 44 -5.72 -10.80 -1.77
CA ALA A 44 -5.36 -11.12 -0.40
C ALA A 44 -5.47 -9.89 0.53
N ARG A 45 -5.05 -8.70 0.06
CA ARG A 45 -5.23 -7.44 0.79
C ARG A 45 -6.71 -7.12 1.01
N ASN A 46 -7.52 -7.23 -0.04
CA ASN A 46 -8.95 -6.96 0.03
C ASN A 46 -9.68 -7.93 0.95
N LEU A 47 -9.31 -9.22 0.94
CA LEU A 47 -9.85 -10.23 1.86
C LEU A 47 -9.51 -9.90 3.32
N ARG A 48 -8.26 -9.50 3.62
CA ARG A 48 -7.88 -9.06 4.98
C ARG A 48 -8.73 -7.86 5.42
N PHE A 49 -8.91 -6.88 4.54
CA PHE A 49 -9.70 -5.69 4.82
C PHE A 49 -11.18 -6.03 5.10
N GLN A 50 -11.80 -6.88 4.28
CA GLN A 50 -13.19 -7.31 4.48
C GLN A 50 -13.38 -8.00 5.83
N LYS A 51 -12.49 -8.93 6.20
CA LYS A 51 -12.55 -9.62 7.50
C LYS A 51 -12.50 -8.65 8.68
N VAL A 52 -11.65 -7.63 8.61
CA VAL A 52 -11.56 -6.59 9.66
C VAL A 52 -12.86 -5.80 9.75
N MET A 53 -13.41 -5.38 8.60
CA MET A 53 -14.66 -4.63 8.57
C MET A 53 -15.86 -5.45 9.08
N GLU A 54 -15.92 -6.74 8.79
CA GLU A 54 -16.93 -7.65 9.33
C GLU A 54 -16.80 -7.79 10.85
N ALA A 55 -15.58 -7.96 11.37
CA ALA A 55 -15.33 -8.02 12.82
C ALA A 55 -15.75 -6.72 13.54
N ILE A 56 -15.46 -5.56 12.95
CA ILE A 56 -15.88 -4.26 13.48
C ILE A 56 -17.41 -4.17 13.50
N ARG A 57 -18.09 -4.54 12.40
CA ARG A 57 -19.56 -4.53 12.34
C ARG A 57 -20.19 -5.47 13.35
N ALA A 58 -19.64 -6.66 13.52
CA ALA A 58 -20.10 -7.64 14.51
C ALA A 58 -19.96 -7.09 15.93
N ALA A 59 -18.84 -6.45 16.26
CA ALA A 59 -18.61 -5.80 17.55
C ALA A 59 -19.60 -4.65 17.81
N ILE A 60 -19.86 -3.81 16.81
CA ILE A 60 -20.87 -2.74 16.91
C ILE A 60 -22.25 -3.34 17.20
N ASN A 61 -22.65 -4.38 16.45
CA ASN A 61 -23.97 -5.01 16.60
C ASN A 61 -24.14 -5.75 17.94
N SER A 62 -23.05 -6.18 18.58
CA SER A 62 -23.09 -6.85 19.88
C SER A 62 -23.04 -5.87 21.07
N ASN A 63 -23.15 -4.56 20.84
CA ASN A 63 -22.89 -3.52 21.84
C ASN A 63 -21.55 -3.72 22.55
N TYR A 64 -20.52 -4.15 21.80
CA TYR A 64 -19.20 -4.36 22.34
C TYR A 64 -18.65 -3.04 22.87
N THR A 65 -18.51 -2.96 24.20
CA THR A 65 -17.70 -1.95 24.85
C THR A 65 -16.25 -2.40 24.78
N THR A 66 -15.38 -1.53 24.29
CA THR A 66 -13.93 -1.75 24.30
C THR A 66 -13.52 -2.09 25.74
N PRO A 67 -12.92 -3.27 26.00
CA PRO A 67 -12.35 -3.55 27.30
C PRO A 67 -11.31 -2.48 27.63
N GLU A 68 -11.24 -2.06 28.88
CA GLU A 68 -10.12 -1.25 29.35
C GLU A 68 -8.84 -2.07 29.12
N ILE A 69 -8.08 -1.66 28.11
CA ILE A 69 -6.75 -2.18 27.82
C ILE A 69 -5.76 -1.11 28.23
N SER A 70 -4.77 -1.50 29.03
CA SER A 70 -3.68 -0.58 29.38
C SER A 70 -2.75 -0.36 28.19
N ASP A 71 -2.08 0.80 28.15
CA ASP A 71 -1.07 1.08 27.13
C ASP A 71 0.04 0.02 27.09
N GLN A 72 0.35 -0.61 28.23
CA GLN A 72 1.33 -1.69 28.31
C GLN A 72 0.87 -2.93 27.56
N GLU A 73 -0.38 -3.34 27.75
CA GLU A 73 -0.98 -4.48 27.06
C GLU A 73 -1.13 -4.21 25.57
N LEU A 74 -1.55 -3.00 25.18
CA LEU A 74 -1.64 -2.63 23.77
C LEU A 74 -0.27 -2.70 23.07
N ASN A 75 0.78 -2.19 23.72
CA ASN A 75 2.14 -2.26 23.20
C ASN A 75 2.64 -3.70 23.07
N GLN A 76 2.24 -4.58 23.97
CA GLN A 76 2.59 -6.01 23.89
C GLN A 76 1.93 -6.68 22.68
N LEU A 77 0.63 -6.47 22.47
CA LEU A 77 -0.11 -7.01 21.32
C LEU A 77 0.45 -6.49 19.99
N ILE A 78 0.82 -5.21 19.91
CA ILE A 78 1.43 -4.62 18.71
C ILE A 78 2.79 -5.27 18.41
N ARG A 79 3.60 -5.53 19.44
CA ARG A 79 4.91 -6.20 19.27
C ARG A 79 4.73 -7.62 18.74
N GLU A 80 3.80 -8.38 19.31
CA GLU A 80 3.51 -9.76 18.89
C GLU A 80 2.99 -9.80 17.44
N ALA A 81 2.05 -8.93 17.08
CA ALA A 81 1.53 -8.84 15.72
C ALA A 81 2.62 -8.51 14.69
N ARG A 82 3.57 -7.61 15.04
CA ARG A 82 4.71 -7.28 14.18
C ARG A 82 5.71 -8.42 14.04
N GLN A 83 5.85 -9.28 15.04
CA GLN A 83 6.71 -10.45 14.98
C GLN A 83 6.07 -11.56 14.14
N ALA A 84 4.77 -11.81 14.32
CA ALA A 84 4.04 -12.80 13.53
C ALA A 84 3.99 -12.47 12.03
N ALA A 85 4.00 -11.18 11.67
CA ALA A 85 4.06 -10.76 10.27
C ALA A 85 5.45 -10.90 9.61
N LYS A 86 6.50 -11.19 10.41
CA LYS A 86 7.88 -11.39 9.93
C LYS A 86 8.27 -12.86 9.81
N ALA A 87 7.47 -13.79 10.35
CA ALA A 87 7.69 -15.24 10.26
C ALA A 87 6.93 -15.82 9.06
#